data_AF-A0A447U2R1-F1
#
_entry.id   AF-A0A447U2R1-F1
#
_cell.length_a   1.000
_cell.length_b   1.000
_cell.length_c   1.000
_cell.angle_alpha   90.00
_cell.angle_beta   90.00
_cell.angle_gamma   90.00
#
_symmetry.space_group_name_H-M   'P 1'
#
loop_
_entity.id
_entity.type
_entity.pdbx_description
1 polymer ?
#
loop_
_entity_poly.entity_id
_entity_poly.type
_entity_poly.pdbx_seq_one_letter_code
_entity_poly.pdbx_strand_id
1 'polypeptide(L)'
;MLDEYDEQGGFSAAQAEEFVRETLETFRWHRQATVDEETYRSLHREHRLIADVVCFPGCHINHLTPRTLDIDRVQAMMPECGITPKILIEGPPRREVPILLRQTSFKALEEQVLFVDEKQGTHTARFGRN
;
A
#
# COMPACT_ATOMS: atom_id res chain seq x y z
N MET A 1 7.70 23.04 8.50
CA MET A 1 7.87 21.84 9.34
C MET A 1 9.16 21.07 9.05
N LEU A 2 9.43 20.56 7.84
CA LEU A 2 10.72 19.88 7.58
C LEU A 2 11.91 20.83 7.73
N ASP A 3 11.84 22.04 7.15
CA ASP A 3 12.88 23.06 7.31
C ASP A 3 13.07 23.46 8.79
N GLU A 4 11.97 23.56 9.55
CA GLU A 4 12.02 23.85 11.00
C GLU A 4 12.72 22.74 11.79
N TYR A 5 12.51 21.46 11.43
CA TYR A 5 13.21 20.34 12.04
C TYR A 5 14.70 20.39 11.75
N ASP A 6 15.08 20.66 10.50
CA ASP A 6 16.48 20.71 10.06
C ASP A 6 17.23 21.88 10.73
N GLU A 7 16.57 23.01 10.95
CA GLU A 7 17.14 24.16 11.67
C GLU A 7 17.24 23.94 13.19
N GLN A 8 16.23 23.30 13.80
CA GLN A 8 16.13 23.17 15.27
C GLN A 8 16.73 21.86 15.80
N GLY A 9 16.97 20.87 14.94
CA GLY A 9 17.45 19.53 15.28
C GLY A 9 16.43 18.65 15.99
N GLY A 10 15.14 19.05 16.01
CA GLY A 10 14.10 18.32 16.72
C GLY A 10 12.74 19.02 16.71
N PHE A 11 11.70 18.28 17.10
CA PHE A 11 10.36 18.81 17.34
C PHE A 11 10.00 18.76 18.82
N SER A 12 9.21 19.73 19.27
CA SER A 12 8.39 19.59 20.48
C SER A 12 7.28 18.54 20.26
N ALA A 13 6.64 18.09 21.34
CA ALA A 13 5.53 17.14 21.24
C ALA A 13 4.39 17.64 20.34
N ALA A 14 4.01 18.92 20.46
CA ALA A 14 2.95 19.52 19.63
C ALA A 14 3.32 19.57 18.14
N GLN A 15 4.57 19.97 17.83
CA GLN A 15 5.07 19.95 16.44
C GLN A 15 5.12 18.53 15.89
N ALA A 16 5.52 17.54 16.69
CA ALA A 16 5.56 16.15 16.26
C ALA A 16 4.15 15.60 15.95
N GLU A 17 3.16 15.92 16.77
CA GLU A 17 1.76 15.55 16.52
C GLU A 17 1.22 16.18 15.22
N GLU A 18 1.49 17.47 15.01
CA GLU A 18 1.12 18.16 13.78
C GLU A 18 1.80 17.54 12.56
N PHE A 19 3.11 17.29 12.66
CA PHE A 19 3.89 16.69 11.58
C PHE A 19 3.36 15.31 11.17
N VAL A 20 3.01 14.46 12.14
CA VAL A 20 2.40 13.15 11.87
C VAL A 20 1.08 13.31 11.13
N ARG A 21 0.23 14.23 11.57
CA ARG A 21 -1.08 14.48 10.94
C ARG A 21 -0.93 14.95 9.49
N GLU A 22 -0.08 15.93 9.22
CA GLU A 22 0.13 16.45 7.87
C GLU A 22 0.82 15.41 6.96
N THR A 23 1.78 14.65 7.49
CA THR A 23 2.46 13.59 6.74
C THR A 23 1.51 12.48 6.31
N LEU A 24 0.53 12.12 7.16
CA LEU A 24 -0.47 11.11 6.83
C LEU A 24 -1.32 11.48 5.60
N GLU A 25 -1.54 12.77 5.33
CA GLU A 25 -2.28 13.22 4.15
C GLU A 25 -1.54 12.89 2.85
N THR A 26 -0.21 12.85 2.86
CA THR A 26 0.60 12.50 1.67
C THR A 26 0.39 11.05 1.22
N PHE A 27 0.12 10.16 2.18
CA PHE A 27 -0.05 8.71 1.94
C PHE A 27 -1.52 8.28 1.88
N ARG A 28 -2.46 9.22 2.02
CA ARG A 28 -3.89 8.94 2.00
C ARG A 28 -4.32 8.45 0.62
N TRP A 29 -5.22 7.47 0.60
CA TRP A 29 -5.84 7.04 -0.64
C TRP A 29 -6.88 8.06 -1.11
N HIS A 30 -6.79 8.46 -2.37
CA HIS A 30 -7.76 9.32 -3.02
C HIS A 30 -8.41 8.56 -4.18
N ARG A 31 -9.75 8.43 -4.14
CA ARG A 31 -10.50 7.79 -5.23
C ARG A 31 -10.52 8.60 -6.54
N GLN A 32 -10.20 9.89 -6.47
CA GLN A 32 -10.19 10.77 -7.64
C GLN A 32 -8.87 10.61 -8.39
N ALA A 33 -8.93 10.10 -9.62
CA ALA A 33 -7.77 10.10 -10.51
C ALA A 33 -7.51 11.53 -11.02
N THR A 34 -6.26 11.80 -11.36
CA THR A 34 -5.79 13.07 -11.95
C THR A 34 -5.94 13.11 -13.47
N VAL A 35 -6.38 11.99 -14.07
CA VAL A 35 -6.51 11.79 -15.52
C VAL A 35 -7.90 11.25 -15.87
N ASP A 36 -8.24 11.29 -17.16
CA ASP A 36 -9.44 10.67 -17.70
C ASP A 36 -9.31 9.13 -17.79
N GLU A 37 -10.42 8.45 -18.01
CA GLU A 37 -10.45 6.98 -18.09
C GLU A 37 -9.56 6.42 -19.22
N GLU A 38 -9.52 7.07 -20.39
CA GLU A 38 -8.77 6.57 -21.55
C GLU A 38 -7.27 6.61 -21.28
N THR A 39 -6.78 7.73 -20.73
CA THR A 39 -5.39 7.90 -20.30
C THR A 39 -5.03 6.87 -19.23
N TYR A 40 -5.86 6.69 -18.21
CA TYR A 40 -5.65 5.66 -17.19
C TYR A 40 -5.56 4.26 -17.80
N ARG A 41 -6.48 3.90 -18.70
CA ARG A 41 -6.50 2.58 -19.36
C ARG A 41 -5.27 2.38 -20.24
N SER A 42 -4.77 3.43 -20.90
CA SER A 42 -3.54 3.37 -21.68
C SER A 42 -2.33 3.03 -20.80
N LEU A 43 -2.12 3.80 -19.71
CA LEU A 43 -1.03 3.56 -18.77
C LEU A 43 -1.14 2.20 -18.06
N HIS A 44 -2.37 1.79 -17.74
CA HIS A 44 -2.62 0.50 -17.10
C HIS A 44 -2.32 -0.68 -18.02
N ARG A 45 -2.55 -0.55 -19.33
CA ARG A 45 -2.20 -1.55 -20.34
C ARG A 45 -0.70 -1.71 -20.49
N GLU A 46 0.05 -0.61 -20.40
CA GLU A 46 1.52 -0.66 -20.39
C GLU A 46 2.03 -1.38 -19.14
N HIS A 47 1.68 -0.87 -17.95
CA HIS A 47 1.97 -1.55 -16.70
C HIS A 47 1.13 -1.02 -15.54
N ARG A 48 0.58 -1.91 -14.71
CA ARG A 48 -0.26 -1.53 -13.56
C ARG A 48 0.40 -0.52 -12.61
N LEU A 49 1.70 -0.69 -12.35
CA LEU A 49 2.50 0.20 -11.50
C LEU A 49 2.63 1.63 -12.08
N ILE A 50 2.62 1.78 -13.41
CA ILE A 50 2.69 3.12 -14.03
C ILE A 50 1.39 3.86 -13.75
N ALA A 51 0.25 3.21 -13.98
CA ALA A 51 -1.05 3.81 -13.66
C ALA A 51 -1.21 4.11 -12.16
N ASP A 52 -0.74 3.22 -11.29
CA ASP A 52 -0.76 3.38 -9.83
C ASP A 52 0.01 4.62 -9.35
N VAL A 53 1.15 4.92 -9.96
CA VAL A 53 2.00 6.05 -9.58
C VAL A 53 1.56 7.36 -10.24
N VAL A 54 1.19 7.32 -11.52
CA VAL A 54 1.00 8.53 -12.34
C VAL A 54 -0.42 9.09 -12.24
N CYS A 55 -1.43 8.23 -12.06
CA CYS A 55 -2.82 8.63 -12.20
C CYS A 55 -3.47 9.16 -10.91
N PHE A 56 -2.73 9.22 -9.78
CA PHE A 56 -3.27 9.62 -8.49
C PHE A 56 -2.51 10.80 -7.89
N PRO A 57 -3.14 11.63 -7.03
CA PRO A 57 -2.54 12.86 -6.51
C PRO A 57 -1.32 12.67 -5.59
N GLY A 58 -1.13 11.46 -5.04
CA GLY A 58 -0.11 11.20 -4.03
C GLY A 58 0.33 9.74 -3.99
N CYS A 59 1.38 9.47 -3.23
CA CYS A 59 1.98 8.15 -3.06
C CYS A 59 1.25 7.35 -1.99
N HIS A 60 0.02 6.95 -2.29
CA HIS A 60 -0.82 6.21 -1.37
C HIS A 60 -0.17 4.88 -0.91
N ILE A 61 -0.63 4.37 0.24
CA ILE A 61 -0.11 3.12 0.79
C ILE A 61 -0.52 1.92 -0.07
N ASN A 62 0.45 1.30 -0.73
CA ASN A 62 0.26 0.05 -1.48
C ASN A 62 0.01 -1.14 -0.53
N HIS A 63 0.80 -1.26 0.54
CA HIS A 63 0.61 -2.29 1.57
C HIS A 63 1.24 -1.90 2.91
N LEU A 64 0.62 -2.32 4.02
CA LEU A 64 1.21 -2.36 5.36
C LEU A 64 1.39 -3.82 5.77
N THR A 65 2.60 -4.18 6.18
CA THR A 65 2.95 -5.57 6.51
C THR A 65 3.15 -5.71 8.01
N PRO A 66 2.23 -6.37 8.75
CA PRO A 66 2.51 -6.73 10.14
C PRO A 66 3.59 -7.80 10.20
N ARG A 67 4.34 -7.83 11.31
CA ARG A 67 5.33 -8.89 11.55
C ARG A 67 4.68 -10.09 12.25
N THR A 68 4.93 -11.30 11.76
CA THR A 68 4.55 -12.56 12.41
C THR A 68 5.77 -13.38 12.85
N LEU A 69 5.59 -14.21 13.87
CA LEU A 69 6.58 -15.20 14.32
C LEU A 69 6.51 -16.51 13.53
N ASP A 70 5.32 -16.89 13.04
CA ASP A 70 5.12 -18.10 12.24
C ASP A 70 4.19 -17.80 11.06
N ILE A 71 4.80 -17.59 9.89
CA ILE A 71 4.08 -17.28 8.65
C ILE A 71 3.29 -18.47 8.12
N ASP A 72 3.72 -19.70 8.38
CA ASP A 72 3.00 -20.90 7.92
C ASP A 72 1.68 -21.02 8.70
N ARG A 73 1.71 -20.74 10.01
CA ARG A 73 0.50 -20.70 10.84
C ARG A 73 -0.44 -19.57 10.42
N VAL A 74 0.09 -18.37 10.17
CA VAL A 74 -0.73 -17.24 9.70
C VAL A 74 -1.38 -17.54 8.35
N GLN A 75 -0.63 -18.07 7.39
CA GLN A 75 -1.15 -18.40 6.06
C GLN A 75 -2.29 -19.44 6.14
N ALA A 76 -2.17 -20.44 7.01
CA ALA A 76 -3.21 -21.44 7.22
C ALA A 76 -4.48 -20.86 7.86
N MET A 77 -4.36 -19.83 8.70
CA MET A 77 -5.49 -19.18 9.37
C MET A 77 -6.17 -18.10 8.51
N MET A 78 -5.50 -17.56 7.48
CA MET A 78 -6.05 -16.50 6.63
C MET A 78 -7.43 -16.85 6.03
N PRO A 79 -7.67 -18.06 5.48
CA PRO A 79 -8.98 -18.43 4.94
C PRO A 79 -10.11 -18.42 5.99
N GLU A 80 -9.81 -18.78 7.24
CA GLU A 80 -10.77 -18.73 8.36
C GLU A 80 -11.20 -17.29 8.66
N CYS A 81 -10.36 -16.30 8.34
CA CYS A 81 -10.63 -14.88 8.44
C CYS A 81 -11.15 -14.25 7.13
N GLY A 82 -11.52 -15.06 6.12
CA GLY A 82 -12.01 -14.57 4.82
C GLY A 82 -10.92 -14.00 3.91
N ILE A 83 -9.65 -14.25 4.21
CA ILE A 83 -8.51 -13.80 3.41
C ILE A 83 -7.96 -14.98 2.60
N THR A 84 -7.90 -14.84 1.28
CA THR A 84 -7.29 -15.86 0.41
C THR A 84 -5.83 -15.51 0.13
N PRO A 85 -4.84 -16.14 0.80
CA PRO A 85 -3.44 -15.89 0.52
C PRO A 85 -3.02 -16.50 -0.82
N LYS A 86 -1.95 -15.96 -1.41
CA LYS A 86 -1.20 -16.69 -2.43
C LYS A 86 -0.66 -17.97 -1.82
N ILE A 87 -0.65 -19.04 -2.62
CA ILE A 87 -0.11 -20.35 -2.21
C ILE A 87 1.39 -20.25 -1.90
N LEU A 88 2.13 -19.52 -2.73
CA LEU A 88 3.58 -19.37 -2.59
C LEU A 88 3.94 -18.42 -1.45
N ILE A 89 4.75 -18.90 -0.51
CA ILE A 89 5.54 -18.06 0.40
C ILE A 89 6.89 -17.78 -0.27
N GLU A 90 7.20 -16.50 -0.45
CA GLU A 90 8.49 -16.03 -0.96
C GLU A 90 9.55 -16.03 0.14
N GLY A 91 10.81 -16.22 -0.23
CA GLY A 91 11.95 -16.28 0.69
C GLY A 91 12.47 -17.71 0.92
N PRO A 92 13.34 -17.92 1.93
CA PRO A 92 13.89 -19.23 2.21
C PRO A 92 12.81 -20.21 2.74
N PRO A 93 13.03 -21.53 2.64
CA PRO A 93 12.11 -22.51 3.23
C PRO A 93 12.08 -22.41 4.77
N ARG A 94 11.13 -23.10 5.42
CA ARG A 94 11.03 -23.16 6.89
C ARG A 94 12.33 -23.71 7.49
N ARG A 95 12.80 -23.09 8.57
CA ARG A 95 14.03 -23.43 9.30
C ARG A 95 13.82 -23.24 10.80
N GLU A 96 14.58 -23.96 11.61
CA GLU A 96 14.61 -23.75 13.07
C GLU A 96 15.20 -22.40 13.44
N VAL A 97 16.23 -21.97 12.70
CA VAL A 97 16.81 -20.62 12.79
C VAL A 97 16.49 -19.88 11.49
N PRO A 98 15.50 -18.96 11.50
CA PRO A 98 15.15 -18.17 10.33
C PRO A 98 16.33 -17.36 9.82
N ILE A 99 16.42 -17.23 8.50
CA ILE A 99 17.36 -16.34 7.80
C ILE A 99 16.56 -15.45 6.86
N LEU A 100 17.04 -14.23 6.61
CA LEU A 100 16.31 -13.22 5.84
C LEU A 100 14.87 -13.06 6.34
N LEU A 101 13.90 -13.02 5.43
CA LEU A 101 12.47 -13.00 5.73
C LEU A 101 11.73 -13.95 4.79
N ARG A 102 10.58 -14.41 5.27
CA ARG A 102 9.57 -15.10 4.48
C ARG A 102 8.35 -14.21 4.40
N GLN A 103 7.71 -14.14 3.24
CA GLN A 103 6.52 -13.29 3.04
C GLN A 103 5.50 -13.94 2.10
N THR A 104 4.23 -13.62 2.30
CA THR A 104 3.13 -13.95 1.40
C THR A 104 2.29 -12.72 1.12
N SER A 105 1.46 -12.77 0.08
CA SER A 105 0.54 -11.69 -0.24
C SER A 105 -0.86 -12.20 -0.51
N PHE A 106 -1.85 -11.32 -0.41
CA PHE A 106 -3.24 -11.59 -0.75
C PHE A 106 -3.85 -10.37 -1.45
N LYS A 107 -4.85 -10.60 -2.30
CA LYS A 107 -5.64 -9.49 -2.86
C LYS A 107 -6.53 -8.96 -1.74
N ALA A 108 -6.34 -7.70 -1.34
CA ALA A 108 -7.08 -7.13 -0.22
C ALA A 108 -8.44 -6.56 -0.67
N LEU A 109 -8.43 -5.53 -1.53
CA LEU A 109 -9.65 -4.81 -1.93
C LEU A 109 -9.52 -4.30 -3.38
N GLU A 110 -10.64 -4.27 -4.09
CA GLU A 110 -10.81 -3.43 -5.29
C GLU A 110 -11.43 -2.10 -4.87
N GLU A 111 -10.77 -1.01 -5.22
CA GLU A 111 -11.20 0.34 -4.86
C GLU A 111 -11.89 1.00 -6.06
N GLN A 112 -12.97 1.74 -5.81
CA GLN A 112 -13.59 2.56 -6.85
C GLN A 112 -12.69 3.74 -7.20
N VAL A 113 -12.60 4.05 -8.50
CA VAL A 113 -11.90 5.23 -9.02
C VAL A 113 -12.88 6.10 -9.80
N LEU A 114 -12.78 7.40 -9.57
CA LEU A 114 -13.51 8.45 -10.27
C LEU A 114 -12.52 9.20 -11.17
N PHE A 115 -12.78 9.21 -12.46
CA PHE A 115 -11.96 9.93 -13.44
C PHE A 115 -12.42 11.37 -13.59
N VAL A 116 -11.56 12.22 -14.15
CA VAL A 116 -11.87 13.64 -14.37
C VAL A 116 -12.99 13.87 -15.39
N ASP A 117 -13.24 12.89 -16.26
CA ASP A 117 -14.35 12.87 -17.23
C ASP A 117 -15.65 12.26 -16.64
N GLU A 118 -15.77 12.27 -15.32
CA GLU A 118 -16.93 11.79 -14.53
C GLU A 118 -17.28 10.31 -14.70
N LYS A 119 -16.40 9.54 -15.34
CA LYS A 119 -16.55 8.09 -15.47
C LYS A 119 -16.07 7.37 -14.21
N GLN A 120 -16.59 6.17 -14.02
CA GLN A 120 -16.25 5.30 -12.89
C GLN A 120 -15.48 4.07 -13.38
N GLY A 121 -14.46 3.70 -12.61
CA GLY A 121 -13.68 2.48 -12.83
C GLY A 121 -13.28 1.82 -11.52
N THR A 122 -12.43 0.80 -11.62
CA THR A 122 -11.84 0.14 -10.46
C THR A 122 -10.31 0.13 -10.56
N HIS A 123 -9.67 0.19 -9.40
CA HIS A 123 -8.24 0.05 -9.26
C HIS A 123 -7.91 -1.00 -8.20
N THR A 124 -6.98 -1.90 -8.53
CA THR A 124 -6.49 -2.94 -7.62
C THR A 124 -5.07 -2.59 -7.19
N ALA A 125 -4.93 -1.67 -6.24
CA ALA A 125 -3.64 -1.32 -5.64
C ALA A 125 -3.29 -2.22 -4.46
N ARG A 126 -4.28 -2.60 -3.64
CA ARG A 126 -4.01 -3.08 -2.28
C ARG A 126 -3.78 -4.57 -2.25
N PHE A 127 -2.53 -4.96 -2.05
CA PHE A 127 -2.17 -6.29 -1.62
C PHE A 127 -1.87 -6.26 -0.13
N GLY A 128 -2.50 -7.11 0.66
CA GLY A 128 -1.97 -7.33 2.01
C GLY A 128 -0.71 -8.18 1.88
N ARG A 129 0.31 -7.89 2.70
CA ARG A 129 1.54 -8.67 2.77
C ARG A 129 1.76 -9.08 4.23
N ASN A 130 2.16 -10.33 4.45
CA ASN A 130 2.45 -10.91 5.76
C ASN A 130 3.78 -11.65 5.71
#